data_AF-A0A7T2ZP11-F1
#
_entry.id   AF-A0A7T2ZP11-F1
#
_cell.length_a   1.000
_cell.length_b   1.000
_cell.length_c   1.000
_cell.angle_alpha   90.00
_cell.angle_beta   90.00
_cell.angle_gamma   90.00
#
_symmetry.space_group_name_H-M   'P 1'
#
loop_
_entity.id
_entity.type
_entity.pdbx_description
1 polymer ?
#
loop_
_entity_poly.entity_id
_entity_poly.type
_entity_poly.pdbx_seq_one_letter_code
_entity_poly.pdbx_strand_id
1 'polypeptide(L)'
;MILIFLLLLIALPLIFLLLILFAFIKNKKIGFSLLFLLFIGLVFYIYNSYYTLQSGQSVKIHIGIVNEALDPRTELYLVKKDTNELLLTGQKIWTLRDSDLWYDVEEQRISRSKVNEDREIVKEYVDNRFSNDLYISEKGLIARYKGENVFDVTSSEPFDITLTNVGNEPVTFTAHVVYR
;
A
#
# COMPACT_ATOMS: atom_id res chain seq x y z
N MET A 1 -15.10 -12.70 18.79
CA MET A 1 -14.51 -11.35 18.72
C MET A 1 -14.87 -10.61 17.42
N ILE A 2 -14.73 -11.26 16.25
CA ILE A 2 -15.00 -10.66 14.93
C ILE A 2 -16.44 -10.14 14.77
N LEU A 3 -17.45 -10.89 15.26
CA LEU A 3 -18.86 -10.49 15.12
C LEU A 3 -19.21 -9.22 15.91
N ILE A 4 -18.66 -9.05 17.11
CA ILE A 4 -18.87 -7.86 17.96
C ILE A 4 -18.20 -6.63 17.32
N PHE A 5 -17.00 -6.82 16.76
CA PHE A 5 -16.29 -5.77 16.03
C PHE A 5 -17.08 -5.32 14.78
N LEU A 6 -17.62 -6.27 14.00
CA LEU A 6 -18.46 -5.96 12.85
C LEU A 6 -19.75 -5.21 13.24
N LEU A 7 -20.41 -5.63 14.32
CA LEU A 7 -21.60 -4.96 14.86
C LEU A 7 -21.32 -3.52 15.29
N LEU A 8 -20.19 -3.29 15.99
CA LEU A 8 -19.75 -1.95 16.38
C LEU A 8 -19.45 -1.06 15.16
N LEU A 9 -18.78 -1.60 14.15
CA LEU A 9 -18.42 -0.88 12.92
C LEU A 9 -19.65 -0.36 12.17
N ILE A 10 -20.76 -1.09 12.21
CA ILE A 10 -22.03 -0.72 11.56
C ILE A 10 -22.88 0.17 12.46
N ALA A 11 -22.91 -0.09 13.78
CA ALA A 11 -23.77 0.63 14.71
C ALA A 11 -23.34 2.09 14.93
N LEU A 12 -22.03 2.35 15.03
CA LEU A 12 -21.47 3.70 15.23
C LEU A 12 -21.92 4.73 14.18
N PRO A 13 -21.76 4.50 12.86
CA PRO A 13 -22.20 5.45 11.85
C PRO A 13 -23.73 5.61 11.83
N LEU A 14 -24.48 4.53 12.11
CA LEU A 14 -25.94 4.56 12.15
C LEU A 14 -26.47 5.44 13.30
N ILE A 15 -25.89 5.31 14.49
CA ILE A 15 -26.23 6.13 15.67
C ILE A 15 -25.96 7.60 15.38
N PHE A 16 -24.83 7.91 14.74
CA PHE A 16 -24.45 9.29 14.42
C PHE A 16 -25.42 9.92 13.40
N LEU A 17 -25.87 9.13 12.41
CA LEU A 17 -26.85 9.58 11.41
C LEU A 17 -28.23 9.84 12.05
N LEU A 18 -28.63 9.00 13.00
CA LEU A 18 -29.83 9.17 13.82
C LEU A 18 -29.78 10.45 14.67
N LEU A 19 -28.62 10.78 15.25
CA LEU A 19 -28.42 12.02 16.01
C LEU A 19 -28.58 13.26 15.11
N ILE A 20 -28.02 13.22 13.90
CA ILE A 20 -28.19 14.31 12.92
C ILE A 20 -29.67 14.46 12.56
N LEU A 21 -30.38 13.35 12.28
CA LEU A 21 -31.80 13.37 11.96
C LEU A 21 -32.64 13.96 13.09
N PHE A 22 -32.40 13.52 14.33
CA PHE A 22 -33.08 14.03 15.51
C PHE A 22 -32.80 15.52 15.74
N ALA A 23 -31.56 15.95 15.50
CA ALA A 23 -31.18 17.36 15.56
C ALA A 23 -31.90 18.18 14.47
N PHE A 24 -32.07 17.66 13.26
CA PHE A 24 -32.84 18.31 12.19
C PHE A 24 -34.32 18.48 12.56
N ILE A 25 -34.92 17.48 13.20
CA ILE A 25 -36.32 17.54 13.68
C ILE A 25 -36.47 18.63 14.75
N LYS A 26 -35.54 18.72 15.70
CA LYS A 26 -35.60 19.73 16.78
C LYS A 26 -35.24 21.13 16.33
N ASN A 27 -34.17 21.27 15.54
CA ASN A 27 -33.66 22.56 15.09
C ASN A 27 -32.81 22.39 13.84
N LYS A 28 -33.34 22.87 12.70
CA LYS A 28 -32.64 22.80 11.40
C LYS A 28 -31.23 23.38 11.44
N LYS A 29 -30.96 24.45 12.21
CA LYS A 29 -29.61 25.02 12.32
C LYS A 29 -28.61 24.07 12.99
N ILE A 30 -29.07 23.33 14.02
CA ILE A 30 -28.23 22.35 14.73
C ILE A 30 -28.00 21.12 13.83
N GLY A 31 -29.05 20.66 13.13
CA GLY A 31 -28.92 19.58 12.15
C GLY A 31 -27.89 19.90 11.06
N PHE A 32 -27.95 21.09 10.47
CA PHE A 32 -26.95 21.56 9.49
C PHE A 32 -25.54 21.67 10.09
N SER A 33 -25.41 22.16 11.32
CA SER A 33 -24.11 22.26 12.00
C SER A 33 -23.46 20.89 12.22
N LEU A 34 -24.23 19.90 12.69
CA LEU A 34 -23.74 18.53 12.88
C LEU A 34 -23.40 17.83 11.56
N LEU A 35 -24.20 18.06 10.50
CA LEU A 35 -23.91 17.57 9.16
C LEU A 35 -22.62 18.17 8.60
N PHE A 36 -22.38 19.46 8.83
CA PHE A 36 -21.15 20.13 8.42
C PHE A 36 -19.92 19.62 9.18
N LEU A 37 -20.04 19.36 10.49
CA LEU A 37 -19.02 18.71 11.31
C LEU A 37 -18.68 17.29 10.81
N LEU A 38 -19.70 16.48 10.48
CA LEU A 38 -19.49 15.16 9.86
C LEU A 38 -18.72 15.29 8.55
N PHE A 39 -19.10 16.25 7.70
CA PHE A 39 -18.45 16.49 6.41
C PHE A 39 -16.98 16.89 6.58
N ILE A 40 -16.66 17.81 7.49
CA ILE A 40 -15.27 18.18 7.81
C ILE A 40 -14.48 16.96 8.30
N GLY A 41 -15.06 16.19 9.23
CA GLY A 41 -14.43 14.98 9.75
C GLY A 41 -14.11 13.96 8.64
N LEU A 42 -15.03 13.80 7.69
CA LEU A 42 -14.86 12.90 6.55
C LEU A 42 -13.77 13.38 5.58
N VAL A 43 -13.75 14.68 5.27
CA VAL A 43 -12.68 15.28 4.44
C VAL A 43 -11.32 15.12 5.13
N PHE A 44 -11.24 15.37 6.44
CA PHE A 44 -10.01 15.22 7.20
C PHE A 44 -9.54 13.76 7.26
N TYR A 45 -10.47 12.81 7.44
CA TYR A 45 -10.17 11.37 7.42
C TYR A 45 -9.58 10.93 6.07
N ILE A 46 -10.19 11.36 4.97
CA ILE A 46 -9.68 11.07 3.62
C ILE A 46 -8.30 11.68 3.43
N TYR A 47 -8.10 12.95 3.82
CA TYR A 47 -6.82 13.64 3.61
C TYR A 47 -5.66 13.08 4.45
N ASN A 48 -5.93 12.61 5.68
CA ASN A 48 -4.92 12.03 6.57
C ASN A 48 -4.63 10.55 6.31
N SER A 49 -5.32 9.91 5.36
CA SER A 49 -5.06 8.52 4.99
C SER A 49 -3.83 8.34 4.06
N TYR A 50 -3.13 9.43 3.76
CA TYR A 50 -2.00 9.48 2.84
C TYR A 50 -0.72 9.94 3.53
N TYR A 51 0.37 9.24 3.23
CA TYR A 51 1.72 9.77 3.43
C TYR A 51 2.03 10.77 2.31
N THR A 52 2.64 11.89 2.68
CA THR A 52 3.27 12.80 1.72
C THR A 52 4.72 13.02 2.12
N LEU A 53 5.65 12.54 1.32
CA LEU A 53 7.09 12.67 1.56
C LEU A 53 7.65 13.79 0.67
N GLN A 54 8.32 14.77 1.27
CA GLN A 54 9.15 15.72 0.55
C GLN A 54 10.40 15.02 0.01
N SER A 55 11.08 15.64 -0.96
CA SER A 55 12.34 15.13 -1.53
C SER A 55 13.34 14.73 -0.42
N GLY A 56 13.86 13.51 -0.49
CA GLY A 56 14.82 12.95 0.46
C GLY A 56 14.22 12.42 1.77
N GLN A 57 12.92 12.64 2.03
CA GLN A 57 12.26 12.07 3.21
C GLN A 57 11.96 10.59 3.02
N SER A 58 11.92 9.87 4.13
CA SER A 58 11.62 8.44 4.18
C SER A 58 10.65 8.10 5.30
N VAL A 59 9.84 7.08 5.09
CA VAL A 59 9.07 6.41 6.13
C VAL A 59 9.47 4.94 6.20
N LYS A 60 9.44 4.39 7.41
CA LYS A 60 9.77 2.99 7.68
C LYS A 60 8.52 2.25 8.15
N ILE A 61 8.32 1.06 7.61
CA ILE A 61 7.24 0.14 7.95
C ILE A 61 7.88 -1.12 8.53
N HIS A 62 7.62 -1.36 9.81
CA HIS A 62 8.11 -2.56 10.49
C HIS A 62 7.19 -3.74 10.21
N ILE A 63 7.76 -4.86 9.76
CA ILE A 63 7.05 -6.10 9.46
C ILE A 63 7.49 -7.16 10.46
N GLY A 64 6.52 -7.67 11.22
CA GLY A 64 6.73 -8.72 12.22
C GLY A 64 6.65 -10.13 11.61
N ILE A 65 6.91 -11.14 12.44
CA ILE A 65 6.69 -12.55 12.08
C ILE A 65 5.24 -12.93 12.39
N VAL A 66 4.61 -13.68 11.49
CA VAL A 66 3.33 -14.34 11.75
C VAL A 66 3.62 -15.77 12.20
N ASN A 67 3.70 -15.98 13.52
CA ASN A 67 4.05 -17.29 14.11
C ASN A 67 2.92 -18.34 14.00
N GLU A 68 1.71 -17.95 13.58
CA GLU A 68 0.50 -18.78 13.68
C GLU A 68 -0.03 -19.32 12.33
N ALA A 69 0.60 -18.96 11.21
CA ALA A 69 0.18 -19.42 9.88
C ALA A 69 1.10 -20.54 9.35
N LEU A 70 0.51 -21.56 8.73
CA LEU A 70 1.22 -22.68 8.09
C LEU A 70 2.04 -22.25 6.86
N ASP A 71 1.61 -21.18 6.17
CA ASP A 71 2.28 -20.54 5.03
C ASP A 71 2.00 -19.03 5.11
N PRO A 72 2.72 -18.29 5.98
CA PRO A 72 2.44 -16.87 6.20
C PRO A 72 2.72 -16.10 4.90
N ARG A 73 1.69 -15.44 4.35
CA ARG A 73 1.89 -14.52 3.22
C ARG A 73 1.76 -13.10 3.71
N THR A 74 2.84 -12.33 3.57
CA THR A 74 2.85 -10.92 3.93
C THR A 74 2.85 -10.06 2.68
N GLU A 75 1.89 -9.15 2.60
CA GLU A 75 1.70 -8.33 1.40
C GLU A 75 1.75 -6.84 1.74
N LEU A 76 2.54 -6.09 0.98
CA LEU A 76 2.59 -4.63 1.02
C LEU A 76 1.70 -4.08 -0.09
N TYR A 77 0.62 -3.42 0.32
CA TYR A 77 -0.22 -2.63 -0.56
C TYR A 77 0.34 -1.23 -0.68
N LEU A 78 0.71 -0.80 -1.89
CA LEU A 78 1.21 0.54 -2.16
C LEU A 78 0.36 1.22 -3.23
N VAL A 79 -0.28 2.33 -2.84
CA VAL A 79 -1.11 3.15 -3.74
C VAL A 79 -0.47 4.51 -3.92
N LYS A 80 0.07 4.79 -5.12
CA LYS A 80 0.67 6.09 -5.48
C LYS A 80 -0.33 6.99 -6.21
N LYS A 81 -0.33 8.28 -5.89
CA LYS A 81 -1.20 9.30 -6.52
C LYS A 81 -0.55 10.02 -7.71
N ASP A 82 0.76 9.89 -7.83
CA ASP A 82 1.63 10.51 -8.82
C ASP A 82 2.58 9.46 -9.41
N THR A 83 3.36 9.87 -10.42
CA THR A 83 4.44 9.07 -11.01
C THR A 83 5.82 9.52 -10.50
N ASN A 84 5.89 10.23 -9.38
CA ASN A 84 7.17 10.67 -8.82
C ASN A 84 7.91 9.47 -8.22
N GLU A 85 9.24 9.47 -8.26
CA GLU A 85 10.03 8.28 -7.91
C GLU A 85 10.03 8.02 -6.40
N LEU A 86 9.59 6.81 -6.03
CA LEU A 86 9.66 6.30 -4.67
C LEU A 86 10.56 5.07 -4.64
N LEU A 87 11.64 5.15 -3.86
CA LEU A 87 12.56 4.03 -3.63
C LEU A 87 12.01 3.14 -2.52
N LEU A 88 11.89 1.85 -2.82
CA LEU A 88 11.58 0.79 -1.86
C LEU A 88 12.85 0.00 -1.52
N THR A 89 13.14 -0.11 -0.23
CA THR A 89 14.23 -0.95 0.29
C THR A 89 13.73 -1.85 1.42
N GLY A 90 14.53 -2.87 1.78
CA GLY A 90 14.19 -3.84 2.84
C GLY A 90 13.98 -5.27 2.33
N GLN A 91 13.83 -5.45 1.02
CA GLN A 91 13.73 -6.74 0.36
C GLN A 91 14.83 -6.91 -0.69
N LYS A 92 15.38 -8.13 -0.77
CA LYS A 92 16.36 -8.53 -1.78
C LYS A 92 15.69 -8.77 -3.14
N ILE A 93 14.51 -9.38 -3.11
CA ILE A 93 13.71 -9.68 -4.28
C ILE A 93 12.33 -9.08 -4.07
N TRP A 94 11.86 -8.32 -5.06
CA TRP A 94 10.50 -7.81 -5.09
C TRP A 94 9.68 -8.54 -6.14
N THR A 95 8.48 -8.95 -5.76
CA THR A 95 7.50 -9.55 -6.66
C THR A 95 6.14 -8.88 -6.45
N LEU A 96 5.31 -8.88 -7.48
CA LEU A 96 3.93 -8.43 -7.37
C LEU A 96 3.01 -9.65 -7.38
N ARG A 97 1.92 -9.59 -6.61
CA ARG A 97 0.97 -10.71 -6.45
C ARG A 97 0.55 -11.35 -7.79
N ASP A 98 0.32 -10.53 -8.81
CA ASP A 98 -0.24 -10.95 -10.11
C ASP A 98 0.74 -10.71 -11.27
N SER A 99 2.05 -10.71 -11.00
CA SER A 99 3.09 -10.47 -12.00
C SER A 99 3.97 -11.69 -12.20
N ASP A 100 4.37 -11.92 -13.44
CA ASP A 100 5.39 -12.88 -13.83
C ASP A 100 6.81 -12.32 -13.70
N LEU A 101 6.98 -11.13 -13.11
CA LEU A 101 8.26 -10.44 -12.97
C LEU A 101 8.80 -10.57 -11.53
N TRP A 102 10.08 -10.96 -11.45
CA TRP A 102 10.90 -10.90 -10.23
C TRP A 102 11.97 -9.84 -10.39
N TYR A 103 11.99 -8.87 -9.49
CA TYR A 103 12.99 -7.81 -9.44
C TYR A 103 14.02 -8.17 -8.37
N ASP A 104 15.11 -8.79 -8.78
CA ASP A 104 16.21 -9.19 -7.90
C ASP A 104 17.21 -8.04 -7.75
N VAL A 105 17.08 -7.29 -6.65
CA VAL A 105 17.91 -6.13 -6.34
C VAL A 105 19.34 -6.56 -6.01
N GLU A 106 19.54 -7.73 -5.42
CA GLU A 106 20.87 -8.22 -5.05
C GLU A 106 21.67 -8.59 -6.30
N GLU A 107 21.04 -9.30 -7.24
CA GLU A 107 21.66 -9.72 -8.51
C GLU A 107 21.57 -8.64 -9.60
N GLN A 108 20.92 -7.50 -9.32
CA GLN A 108 20.66 -6.41 -10.27
C GLN A 108 20.01 -6.92 -11.58
N ARG A 109 19.01 -7.80 -11.45
CA ARG A 109 18.37 -8.50 -12.58
C ARG A 109 16.86 -8.55 -12.44
N ILE A 110 16.17 -8.36 -13.57
CA ILE A 110 14.75 -8.64 -13.69
C ILE A 110 14.59 -9.96 -14.46
N SER A 111 13.80 -10.87 -13.92
CA SER A 111 13.43 -12.11 -14.62
C SER A 111 11.93 -12.20 -14.82
N ARG A 112 11.53 -12.84 -15.92
CA ARG A 112 10.17 -13.16 -16.28
C ARG A 112 9.98 -14.66 -16.41
N SER A 113 8.82 -15.18 -16.00
CA SER A 113 8.44 -16.56 -16.26
C SER A 113 7.78 -16.67 -17.62
N LYS A 114 8.22 -17.65 -18.41
CA LYS A 114 7.68 -17.94 -19.74
C LYS A 114 7.54 -19.43 -19.93
N VAL A 115 6.54 -19.84 -20.69
CA VAL A 115 6.35 -21.23 -21.12
C VAL A 115 7.15 -21.45 -22.40
N ASN A 116 8.09 -22.39 -22.40
CA ASN A 116 8.87 -22.75 -23.58
C ASN A 116 8.06 -23.69 -24.52
N GLU A 117 8.67 -24.09 -25.64
CA GLU A 117 8.05 -25.00 -26.62
C GLU A 117 7.69 -26.36 -26.01
N ASP A 118 8.48 -26.81 -25.04
CA ASP A 118 8.29 -28.07 -24.29
C ASP A 118 7.25 -27.97 -23.16
N ARG A 119 6.55 -26.83 -23.05
CA ARG A 119 5.56 -26.51 -22.00
C ARG A 119 6.13 -26.44 -20.58
N GLU A 120 7.43 -26.21 -20.45
CA GLU A 120 8.11 -25.98 -19.18
C GLU A 120 8.15 -24.48 -18.87
N ILE A 121 8.04 -24.14 -17.57
CA ILE A 121 8.21 -22.76 -17.11
C ILE A 121 9.70 -22.47 -16.99
N VAL A 122 10.20 -21.60 -17.84
CA VAL A 122 11.58 -21.11 -17.83
C VAL A 122 11.62 -19.65 -17.38
N LYS A 123 12.76 -19.21 -16.84
CA LYS A 123 13.03 -17.81 -16.52
C LYS A 123 13.83 -17.17 -17.65
N GLU A 124 13.33 -16.07 -18.18
CA GLU A 124 14.06 -15.20 -19.12
C GLU A 124 14.46 -13.90 -18.43
N TYR A 125 15.63 -13.38 -18.75
CA TYR A 125 16.06 -12.06 -18.25
C TYR A 125 15.49 -10.97 -19.14
N VAL A 126 15.00 -9.91 -18.51
CA VAL A 126 14.49 -8.73 -19.21
C VAL A 126 15.28 -7.48 -18.79
N ASP A 127 15.30 -6.49 -19.67
CA ASP A 127 15.98 -5.23 -19.40
C ASP A 127 15.38 -4.53 -18.17
N ASN A 128 16.22 -3.83 -17.41
CA ASN A 128 15.79 -3.12 -16.21
C ASN A 128 14.68 -2.09 -16.46
N ARG A 129 14.60 -1.55 -17.68
CA ARG A 129 13.56 -0.60 -18.11
C ARG A 129 12.34 -1.26 -18.74
N PHE A 130 12.22 -2.59 -18.70
CA PHE A 130 11.13 -3.33 -19.32
C PHE A 130 9.73 -2.81 -18.92
N SER A 131 9.51 -2.52 -17.64
CA SER A 131 8.22 -2.02 -17.12
C SER A 131 8.07 -0.50 -17.24
N ASN A 132 9.16 0.27 -17.31
CA ASN A 132 9.25 1.74 -17.11
C ASN A 132 8.68 2.27 -15.78
N ASP A 133 7.69 1.62 -15.21
CA ASP A 133 6.96 1.94 -13.99
C ASP A 133 7.63 1.37 -12.74
N LEU A 134 8.37 0.29 -12.90
CA LEU A 134 9.18 -0.38 -11.90
C LEU A 134 10.54 -0.72 -12.49
N TYR A 135 11.60 -0.39 -11.78
CA TYR A 135 12.96 -0.75 -12.17
C TYR A 135 13.88 -0.83 -10.96
N ILE A 136 14.93 -1.63 -11.06
CA ILE A 136 15.95 -1.81 -10.04
C ILE A 136 16.91 -0.63 -10.10
N SER A 137 17.28 -0.11 -8.93
CA SER A 137 18.41 0.79 -8.72
C SER A 137 19.47 0.08 -7.90
N GLU A 138 20.64 0.69 -7.75
CA GLU A 138 21.71 0.16 -6.89
C GLU A 138 21.27 -0.06 -5.43
N LYS A 139 20.26 0.69 -4.94
CA LYS A 139 19.83 0.67 -3.53
C LYS A 139 18.57 -0.15 -3.28
N GLY A 140 17.79 -0.47 -4.30
CA GLY A 140 16.43 -0.98 -4.14
C GLY A 140 15.58 -0.84 -5.40
N LEU A 141 14.28 -1.07 -5.26
CA LEU A 141 13.31 -0.96 -6.35
C LEU A 141 12.78 0.48 -6.43
N ILE A 142 12.77 1.08 -7.62
CA ILE A 142 12.11 2.36 -7.86
C ILE A 142 10.70 2.12 -8.38
N ALA A 143 9.73 2.74 -7.72
CA ALA A 143 8.34 2.83 -8.15
C ALA A 143 8.03 4.21 -8.74
N ARG A 144 7.68 4.22 -10.02
CA ARG A 144 7.34 5.40 -10.84
C ARG A 144 5.94 5.29 -11.48
N TYR A 145 5.08 4.44 -10.95
CA TYR A 145 3.70 4.29 -11.41
C TYR A 145 2.73 5.17 -10.62
N LYS A 146 1.56 5.43 -11.22
CA LYS A 146 0.37 5.93 -10.52
C LYS A 146 -0.67 4.81 -10.47
N GLY A 147 -1.28 4.60 -9.31
CA GLY A 147 -2.23 3.49 -9.10
C GLY A 147 -1.81 2.61 -7.94
N GLU A 148 -2.26 1.36 -7.96
CA GLU A 148 -2.04 0.36 -6.90
C GLU A 148 -1.14 -0.76 -7.41
N ASN A 149 -0.18 -1.17 -6.58
CA ASN A 149 0.52 -2.45 -6.71
C ASN A 149 0.56 -3.15 -5.35
N VAL A 150 0.46 -4.48 -5.39
CA VAL A 150 0.56 -5.34 -4.21
C VAL A 150 1.84 -6.16 -4.33
N PHE A 151 2.76 -5.93 -3.39
CA PHE A 151 4.04 -6.63 -3.34
C PHE A 151 3.97 -7.80 -2.36
N ASP A 152 4.49 -8.96 -2.75
CA ASP A 152 4.76 -10.03 -1.79
C ASP A 152 6.08 -9.70 -1.08
N VAL A 153 6.02 -9.64 0.23
CA VAL A 153 7.13 -9.25 1.11
C VAL A 153 7.30 -10.24 2.26
N THR A 154 6.93 -11.49 2.02
CA THR A 154 7.06 -12.58 2.99
C THR A 154 8.52 -12.76 3.43
N SER A 155 8.74 -12.92 4.74
CA SER A 155 10.06 -13.15 5.33
C SER A 155 9.95 -14.08 6.54
N SER A 156 10.99 -14.88 6.79
CA SER A 156 11.10 -15.73 7.98
C SER A 156 11.50 -14.96 9.24
N GLU A 157 12.05 -13.76 9.08
CA GLU A 157 12.50 -12.89 10.18
C GLU A 157 11.84 -11.51 10.09
N PRO A 158 11.66 -10.79 11.22
CA PRO A 158 11.15 -9.43 11.19
C PRO A 158 12.12 -8.53 10.44
N PHE A 159 11.58 -7.59 9.68
CA PHE A 159 12.38 -6.67 8.87
C PHE A 159 11.66 -5.35 8.66
N ASP A 160 12.38 -4.37 8.13
CA ASP A 160 11.85 -3.04 7.86
C ASP A 160 11.80 -2.79 6.36
N ILE A 161 10.65 -2.37 5.84
CA ILE A 161 10.56 -1.76 4.53
C ILE A 161 10.72 -0.25 4.69
N THR A 162 11.60 0.36 3.90
CA THR A 162 11.74 1.83 3.86
C THR A 162 11.28 2.35 2.51
N LEU A 163 10.40 3.36 2.54
CA LEU A 163 9.91 4.07 1.38
C LEU A 163 10.52 5.48 1.39
N THR A 164 11.34 5.80 0.40
CA THR A 164 12.09 7.06 0.34
C THR A 164 11.72 7.82 -0.92
N ASN A 165 11.34 9.09 -0.80
CA ASN A 165 11.21 9.96 -1.97
C ASN A 165 12.61 10.34 -2.47
N VAL A 166 12.95 9.87 -3.67
CA VAL A 166 14.24 10.16 -4.32
C VAL A 166 14.13 11.18 -5.45
N GLY A 167 12.91 11.61 -5.77
CA GLY A 167 12.65 12.67 -6.74
C GLY A 167 12.68 14.06 -6.12
N ASN A 168 12.58 15.08 -6.97
CA ASN A 168 12.62 16.49 -6.56
C ASN A 168 11.24 17.03 -6.12
N GLU A 169 10.17 16.33 -6.46
CA GLU A 169 8.79 16.72 -6.12
C GLU A 169 8.23 15.86 -4.99
N PRO A 170 7.25 16.35 -4.21
CA PRO A 170 6.57 15.55 -3.21
C PRO A 170 5.95 14.28 -3.81
N VAL A 171 5.99 13.19 -3.04
CA VAL A 171 5.32 11.92 -3.39
C VAL A 171 4.18 11.68 -2.40
N THR A 172 2.97 11.47 -2.90
CA THR A 172 1.79 11.14 -2.08
C THR A 172 1.34 9.70 -2.32
N PHE A 173 1.23 8.92 -1.24
CA PHE A 173 0.87 7.50 -1.31
C PHE A 173 0.18 6.99 -0.05
N THR A 174 -0.50 5.84 -0.16
CA THR A 174 -0.92 5.03 0.99
C THR A 174 -0.13 3.73 0.98
N ALA A 175 0.33 3.30 2.15
CA ALA A 175 1.00 2.01 2.33
C ALA A 175 0.42 1.28 3.54
N HIS A 176 0.07 0.00 3.39
CA HIS A 176 -0.32 -0.85 4.50
C HIS A 176 0.09 -2.30 4.26
N VAL A 177 0.29 -3.03 5.35
CA VAL A 177 0.73 -4.43 5.35
C VAL A 177 -0.44 -5.31 5.78
N VAL A 178 -0.65 -6.41 5.06
CA VAL A 178 -1.64 -7.44 5.39
C VAL A 178 -0.92 -8.77 5.58
N TYR A 179 -1.29 -9.47 6.64
CA TYR A 179 -0.84 -10.83 6.95
C TYR A 179 -1.96 -11.80 6.58
N ARG A 180 -1.70 -12.76 5.70
CA ARG A 180 -2.64 -13.78 5.24
C ARG A 180 -2.20 -15.18 5.62
#